data_AF-A0A1S2PP80-F1
#
_entry.id   AF-A0A1S2PP80-F1
#
_cell.length_a   1.000
_cell.length_b   1.000
_cell.length_c   1.000
_cell.angle_alpha   90.00
_cell.angle_beta   90.00
_cell.angle_gamma   90.00
#
_symmetry.space_group_name_H-M   'P 1'
#
loop_
_entity.id
_entity.type
_entity.pdbx_description
1 polymer ?
#
loop_
_entity_poly.entity_id
_entity_poly.type
_entity_poly.pdbx_seq_one_letter_code
_entity_poly.pdbx_strand_id
1 'polypeptide(L)'
;MLVRLRFRRFFCDRSNCGRQTFVKQVNGLSERYRRSSLGLKAWLRQVAVEPGARAGERPCRRMHLVADRTRLLELLEPPTAPERSPRILGVDDFAWCARRQAGGEGVAT
;
A
#
# COMPACT_ATOMS: atom_id res chain seq x y z
N MET A 1 -4.75 5.30 17.63
CA MET A 1 -4.32 6.71 17.77
C MET A 1 -4.92 7.51 16.63
N LEU A 2 -5.68 8.56 16.93
CA LEU A 2 -6.35 9.42 15.93
C LEU A 2 -5.69 10.80 15.95
N VAL A 3 -5.15 11.22 14.80
CA VAL A 3 -4.57 12.56 14.63
C VAL A 3 -5.58 13.44 13.91
N ARG A 4 -6.06 14.50 14.56
CA ARG A 4 -7.03 15.44 13.97
C ARG A 4 -6.30 16.60 13.33
N LEU A 5 -6.24 16.60 12.00
CA LEU A 5 -5.62 17.68 11.23
C LEU A 5 -6.66 18.77 10.93
N ARG A 6 -6.30 20.04 11.17
CA ARG A 6 -7.11 21.21 10.78
C ARG A 6 -6.39 21.95 9.66
N PHE A 7 -6.97 21.94 8.46
CA PHE A 7 -6.47 22.70 7.34
C PHE A 7 -7.39 23.90 7.05
N ARG A 8 -6.80 25.03 6.66
CA ARG A 8 -7.56 26.18 6.13
C ARG A 8 -7.76 25.99 4.63
N ARG A 9 -9.01 26.10 4.19
CA ARG A 9 -9.38 26.12 2.78
C ARG A 9 -9.45 27.57 2.35
N PHE A 10 -8.68 27.93 1.34
CA PHE A 10 -8.66 29.25 0.74
C PHE A 10 -9.46 29.23 -0.56
N PHE A 11 -10.03 30.37 -0.91
CA PHE A 11 -10.83 30.57 -2.11
C PHE A 11 -10.21 31.68 -2.98
N CYS A 12 -10.35 31.56 -4.30
CA CYS A 12 -9.99 32.61 -5.25
C CYS A 12 -11.26 33.19 -5.87
N ASP A 13 -11.52 34.48 -5.67
CA ASP A 13 -12.74 35.15 -6.13
C ASP A 13 -12.78 35.45 -7.65
N ARG A 14 -11.74 35.08 -8.40
CA ARG A 14 -11.67 35.35 -9.83
C ARG A 14 -12.44 34.30 -10.63
N SER A 15 -13.48 34.72 -11.34
CA SER A 15 -14.37 33.87 -12.15
C SER A 15 -13.66 32.99 -13.19
N ASN A 16 -12.58 33.50 -13.81
CA ASN A 16 -11.78 32.76 -14.79
C ASN A 16 -10.66 31.89 -14.17
N CYS A 17 -10.60 31.74 -12.85
CA CYS A 17 -9.56 30.93 -12.21
C CYS A 17 -9.94 29.44 -12.23
N GLY A 18 -9.14 28.61 -12.92
CA GLY A 18 -9.33 27.15 -12.95
C GLY A 18 -9.09 26.43 -11.60
N ARG A 19 -8.62 27.15 -10.56
CA ARG A 19 -8.44 26.63 -9.20
C ARG A 19 -9.09 27.56 -8.18
N GLN A 20 -10.42 27.43 -8.04
CA GLN A 20 -11.22 28.25 -7.13
C GLN A 20 -10.98 27.92 -5.66
N THR A 21 -10.59 26.69 -5.32
CA THR A 21 -10.31 26.28 -3.93
C THR A 21 -8.93 25.66 -3.82
N PHE A 22 -8.18 26.07 -2.79
CA PHE A 22 -6.87 25.51 -2.49
C PHE A 22 -6.69 25.31 -0.99
N VAL A 23 -5.94 24.26 -0.65
CA VAL A 23 -5.56 23.93 0.73
C VAL A 23 -4.04 23.88 0.77
N LYS A 24 -3.42 24.57 1.73
CA LYS A 24 -1.97 24.53 1.92
C LYS A 24 -1.54 23.09 2.19
N GLN A 25 -0.78 22.52 1.27
CA GLN A 25 -0.13 21.22 1.46
C GLN A 25 1.10 21.44 2.31
N VAL A 26 1.21 20.71 3.43
CA VAL A 26 2.37 20.78 4.31
C VAL A 26 3.28 19.62 3.91
N ASN A 27 4.49 19.94 3.46
CA ASN A 27 5.47 18.92 3.07
C ASN A 27 5.68 17.92 4.22
N GLY A 28 5.74 16.64 3.91
CA GLY A 28 5.85 15.57 4.91
C GLY A 28 4.53 15.17 5.58
N LEU A 29 3.46 15.97 5.46
CA LEU A 29 2.20 15.73 6.19
C LEU A 29 0.97 15.59 5.29
N SER A 30 0.82 16.44 4.26
CA SER A 30 -0.31 16.39 3.34
C SER A 30 0.12 16.59 1.89
N GLU A 31 -0.44 15.74 1.01
CA GLU A 31 -0.33 15.84 -0.43
C GLU A 31 -1.74 15.69 -1.04
N ARG A 32 -1.96 16.34 -2.19
CA ARG A 32 -3.23 16.28 -2.90
C ARG A 32 -3.57 14.83 -3.25
N TYR A 33 -4.82 14.43 -3.01
CA TYR A 33 -5.37 13.09 -3.28
C TYR A 33 -4.81 11.92 -2.45
N ARG A 34 -3.91 12.16 -1.48
CA ARG A 34 -3.46 11.09 -0.57
C ARG A 34 -4.50 10.79 0.49
N ARG A 35 -4.71 9.49 0.75
CA ARG A 35 -5.60 8.97 1.80
C ARG A 35 -4.86 8.45 3.05
N SER A 36 -3.53 8.50 3.05
CA SER A 36 -2.66 8.03 4.15
C SER A 36 -1.53 9.02 4.38
N SER A 37 -1.11 9.20 5.63
CA SER A 37 0.08 10.00 5.94
C SER A 37 1.35 9.35 5.39
N LEU A 38 2.37 10.17 5.11
CA LEU A 38 3.65 9.69 4.58
C LEU A 38 4.35 8.76 5.58
N GLY A 39 4.32 9.10 6.87
CA GLY A 39 4.87 8.25 7.93
C GLY A 39 4.19 6.87 8.02
N LEU A 40 2.85 6.83 7.93
CA LEU A 40 2.12 5.56 7.92
C LEU A 40 2.50 4.72 6.69
N LYS A 41 2.62 5.35 5.51
CA LYS A 41 3.02 4.66 4.28
C LYS A 41 4.42 4.06 4.41
N ALA A 42 5.38 4.81 4.95
CA ALA A 42 6.75 4.35 5.16
C ALA A 42 6.80 3.16 6.13
N TRP A 43 6.06 3.24 7.24
CA TRP A 43 5.99 2.16 8.22
C TRP A 43 5.34 0.90 7.64
N LEU A 44 4.23 1.04 6.90
CA LEU A 44 3.60 -0.09 6.21
C LEU A 44 4.51 -0.71 5.15
N ARG A 45 5.37 0.07 4.48
CA ARG A 45 6.36 -0.46 3.54
C ARG A 45 7.41 -1.31 4.25
N GLN A 46 7.90 -0.90 5.41
CA GLN A 46 8.82 -1.72 6.22
C GLN A 46 8.18 -3.05 6.61
N VAL A 47 6.91 -3.03 7.02
CA VAL A 47 6.13 -4.26 7.28
C VAL A 47 5.94 -5.10 6.01
N ALA A 48 5.83 -4.48 4.83
CA ALA A 48 5.70 -5.23 3.58
C ALA A 48 7.03 -5.88 3.14
N VAL A 49 8.18 -5.24 3.41
CA VAL A 49 9.52 -5.72 3.02
C VAL A 49 10.03 -6.80 3.94
N GLU A 50 9.88 -6.63 5.26
CA GLU A 50 10.52 -7.49 6.26
C GLU A 50 9.74 -8.83 6.45
N PRO A 51 8.55 -8.87 7.09
CA PRO A 51 7.79 -10.11 7.22
C PRO A 51 7.00 -10.48 5.95
N GLY A 52 6.83 -9.56 5.00
CA GLY A 52 5.97 -9.76 3.84
C GLY A 52 4.49 -9.46 4.10
N ALA A 53 3.74 -9.22 3.02
CA ALA A 53 2.36 -8.72 3.09
C ALA A 53 1.37 -9.63 3.88
N ARG A 54 1.45 -10.96 3.71
CA ARG A 54 0.52 -11.89 4.40
C ARG A 54 0.83 -12.02 5.89
N ALA A 55 2.11 -12.10 6.26
CA ALA A 55 2.50 -12.17 7.66
C ALA A 55 2.29 -10.82 8.37
N GLY A 56 2.46 -9.71 7.66
CA GLY A 56 2.25 -8.34 8.14
C GLY A 56 0.79 -7.94 8.38
N GLU A 57 -0.19 -8.62 7.76
CA GLU A 57 -1.62 -8.31 7.91
C GLU A 57 -2.12 -8.41 9.36
N ARG A 58 -1.77 -9.48 10.07
CA ARG A 58 -2.22 -9.72 11.45
C ARG A 58 -1.65 -8.69 12.45
N PRO A 59 -0.34 -8.38 12.45
CA PRO A 59 0.22 -7.29 13.24
C PRO A 59 -0.45 -5.93 12.96
N CYS A 60 -0.61 -5.56 11.69
CA CYS A 60 -1.26 -4.31 11.30
C CYS A 60 -2.67 -4.18 11.87
N ARG A 61 -3.48 -5.25 11.78
CA ARG A 61 -4.83 -5.28 12.37
C ARG A 61 -4.81 -5.09 13.89
N ARG A 62 -3.88 -5.73 14.62
CA ARG A 62 -3.74 -5.55 16.07
C ARG A 62 -3.38 -4.12 16.46
N MET A 63 -2.65 -3.40 15.61
CA MET A 63 -2.32 -1.99 15.78
C MET A 63 -3.41 -1.04 15.27
N HIS A 64 -4.58 -1.55 14.89
CA HIS A 64 -5.68 -0.78 14.30
C HIS A 64 -5.30 -0.02 13.02
N LEU A 65 -4.38 -0.58 12.24
CA LEU A 65 -3.98 -0.04 10.94
C LEU A 65 -4.79 -0.71 9.83
N VAL A 66 -5.37 0.11 8.95
CA VAL A 66 -6.12 -0.35 7.77
C VAL A 66 -5.10 -0.73 6.68
N ALA A 67 -4.54 -1.93 6.79
CA ALA A 67 -3.66 -2.52 5.80
C ALA A 67 -3.97 -4.01 5.67
N ASP A 68 -4.54 -4.39 4.53
CA ASP A 68 -4.66 -5.79 4.12
C ASP A 68 -3.43 -6.23 3.32
N ARG A 69 -3.37 -7.52 2.99
CA ARG A 69 -2.30 -8.08 2.16
C ARG A 69 -2.14 -7.31 0.84
N THR A 70 -3.23 -6.98 0.15
CA THR A 70 -3.19 -6.30 -1.15
C THR A 70 -2.57 -4.92 -1.02
N ARG A 71 -3.02 -4.16 -0.02
CA ARG A 71 -2.50 -2.83 0.33
C ARG A 71 -1.01 -2.87 0.63
N LEU A 72 -0.52 -3.90 1.32
CA LEU A 72 0.91 -4.06 1.60
C LEU A 72 1.71 -4.41 0.34
N LEU A 73 1.17 -5.26 -0.55
CA LEU A 73 1.82 -5.58 -1.83
C LEU A 73 1.92 -4.36 -2.75
N GLU A 74 0.90 -3.50 -2.80
CA GLU A 74 0.91 -2.24 -3.56
C GLU A 74 2.01 -1.26 -3.12
N LEU A 75 2.58 -1.43 -1.92
CA LEU A 75 3.66 -0.57 -1.42
C LEU A 75 5.05 -1.02 -1.87
N LEU A 76 5.16 -2.28 -2.34
CA LEU A 76 6.39 -2.84 -2.86
C LEU A 76 6.60 -2.36 -4.30
N GLU A 77 7.81 -1.89 -4.58
CA GLU A 77 8.20 -1.59 -5.95
C GLU A 77 8.62 -2.88 -6.64
N PRO A 78 8.14 -3.14 -7.87
CA PRO A 78 8.67 -4.25 -8.66
C PRO A 78 10.16 -3.99 -8.93
N PRO A 79 10.97 -5.06 -9.03
CA PRO A 79 12.37 -4.90 -9.40
C PRO A 79 12.46 -4.26 -10.79
N THR A 80 13.49 -3.45 -10.99
CA THR A 80 13.79 -2.89 -12.30
C THR A 80 14.06 -4.01 -13.29
N ALA A 81 13.33 -4.03 -14.40
CA ALA A 81 13.58 -4.97 -15.47
C ALA A 81 14.97 -4.71 -16.07
N PRO A 82 15.76 -5.76 -16.37
CA PRO A 82 17.03 -5.57 -17.04
C PRO A 82 16.81 -4.95 -18.42
N GLU A 83 17.68 -4.02 -18.80
CA GLU A 83 17.59 -3.29 -20.08
C GLU A 83 17.72 -4.21 -21.30
N ARG A 84 18.41 -5.34 -21.14
CA ARG A 84 18.55 -6.39 -22.15
C ARG A 84 18.21 -7.74 -21.56
N SER A 85 17.52 -8.57 -22.35
CA SER A 85 17.24 -9.95 -21.97
C SER A 85 18.56 -10.73 -21.80
N PRO A 86 18.72 -11.51 -20.72
CA PRO A 86 19.92 -12.29 -20.51
C PRO A 86 20.07 -13.37 -21.58
N ARG A 87 21.32 -13.66 -21.97
CA ARG A 87 21.66 -14.71 -22.95
C ARG A 87 21.46 -16.12 -22.38
N ILE A 88 21.58 -16.26 -21.06
CA ILE A 88 21.40 -17.50 -20.31
C ILE A 88 20.56 -17.16 -19.09
N LEU A 89 19.44 -17.86 -18.90
CA LEU A 89 18.55 -17.71 -17.74
C LEU A 89 18.65 -18.97 -16.89
N GLY A 90 19.22 -18.84 -15.68
CA GLY A 90 19.11 -19.87 -14.66
C GLY A 90 17.68 -19.86 -14.12
N VAL A 91 16.98 -20.98 -14.23
CA VAL A 91 15.66 -21.16 -13.63
C VAL A 91 15.85 -22.04 -12.42
N ASP A 92 15.59 -21.49 -11.24
CA ASP A 92 15.63 -22.24 -9.99
C ASP A 92 14.23 -22.81 -9.68
N ASP A 93 14.17 -24.13 -9.45
CA ASP A 93 12.96 -24.80 -8.98
C ASP A 93 12.80 -24.59 -7.46
N PHE A 94 12.20 -23.47 -7.08
CA PHE A 94 11.80 -23.22 -5.69
C PHE A 94 10.50 -23.96 -5.36
N ALA A 95 10.60 -25.02 -4.56
CA ALA A 95 9.45 -25.73 -4.01
C ALA A 95 9.00 -25.12 -2.67
N TRP A 96 7.88 -24.40 -2.68
CA TRP A 96 7.19 -23.95 -1.46
C TRP A 96 5.94 -24.80 -1.22
N CYS A 97 5.71 -25.21 0.04
CA CYS A 97 4.47 -25.88 0.43
C CYS A 97 3.30 -24.89 0.49
N ALA A 98 2.64 -24.67 -0.64
CA ALA A 98 1.36 -23.97 -0.67
C ALA A 98 0.28 -24.86 -0.08
N ARG A 99 -0.22 -24.52 1.11
CA ARG A 99 -1.41 -25.18 1.67
C ARG A 99 -2.60 -24.92 0.73
N ARG A 100 -2.98 -25.93 -0.05
CA ARG A 100 -4.27 -25.96 -0.74
C ARG A 100 -5.32 -26.38 0.30
N GLN A 101 -6.34 -25.56 0.50
CA GLN A 101 -7.55 -26.04 1.17
C GLN A 101 -8.32 -26.82 0.11
N ALA A 102 -8.47 -28.13 0.29
CA ALA A 102 -9.47 -28.87 -0.46
C ALA A 102 -10.84 -28.32 -0.04
N GLY A 103 -11.55 -27.72 -0.99
CA GLY A 103 -12.96 -27.38 -0.81
C GLY A 103 -13.73 -28.67 -0.52
N GLY A 104 -14.60 -28.62 0.50
CA GLY A 104 -15.25 -29.80 1.06
C GLY A 104 -16.04 -30.63 0.06
N GLU A 105 -15.86 -31.94 0.15
CA GLU A 105 -16.78 -32.92 -0.38
C GLU A 105 -18.15 -32.76 0.27
N GLY A 106 -19.17 -32.58 -0.58
CA GLY A 106 -20.53 -32.90 -0.22
C GLY A 106 -20.70 -34.42 -0.13
N VAL A 107 -21.24 -34.87 1.00
CA VAL A 107 -21.82 -36.20 1.27
C VAL A 107 -22.82 -35.92 2.40
N ALA A 108 -24.04 -36.44 2.48
CA ALA A 108 -24.97 -37.14 1.61
C ALA A 108 -26.26 -37.16 2.44
N THR A 109 -27.42 -37.09 1.81
CA THR A 109 -28.65 -37.70 2.35
C THR A 109 -29.43 -38.27 1.18
#